data_AF-A0A5Q0BMP0-F1
#
_entry.id   AF-A0A5Q0BMP0-F1
#
_cell.length_a   1.000
_cell.length_b   1.000
_cell.length_c   1.000
_cell.angle_alpha   90.00
_cell.angle_beta   90.00
_cell.angle_gamma   90.00
#
_symmetry.space_group_name_H-M   'P 1'
#
loop_
_entity.id
_entity.type
_entity.pdbx_description
1 polymer ?
#
loop_
_entity_poly.entity_id
_entity_poly.type
_entity_poly.pdbx_seq_one_letter_code
_entity_poly.pdbx_strand_id
1 'polypeptide(L)' 'MAVFFALFMGARFFLWLIVLFQFLSHLFTGKPSQAGTRWGAGISAWIYAVMLFMTYNTERMPFPFSQISASRN' A
#
# COMPACT_ATOMS: atom_id res chain seq x y z
N MET A 1 -14.13 -1.02 -9.75
CA MET A 1 -14.16 -1.73 -8.45
C MET A 1 -13.40 -3.06 -8.46
N ALA A 2 -13.67 -4.01 -9.38
CA ALA A 2 -12.97 -5.30 -9.42
C ALA A 2 -11.43 -5.20 -9.54
N VAL A 3 -10.93 -4.31 -10.39
CA VAL A 3 -9.47 -4.07 -10.54
C VAL A 3 -8.85 -3.56 -9.23
N PHE A 4 -9.48 -2.61 -8.56
CA PHE A 4 -9.00 -2.08 -7.27
C PHE A 4 -9.06 -3.14 -6.16
N PHE A 5 -10.06 -4.02 -6.17
CA PHE A 5 -10.13 -5.14 -5.25
C PHE A 5 -8.98 -6.14 -5.46
N ALA A 6 -8.66 -6.49 -6.71
CA ALA A 6 -7.51 -7.35 -7.02
C ALA A 6 -6.18 -6.72 -6.59
N LEU A 7 -6.00 -5.42 -6.85
CA LEU A 7 -4.83 -4.66 -6.41
C LEU A 7 -4.71 -4.57 -4.89
N PHE A 8 -5.83 -4.36 -4.18
CA PHE A 8 -5.90 -4.37 -2.73
C PHE A 8 -5.46 -5.72 -2.15
N MET A 9 -5.92 -6.83 -2.74
CA MET A 9 -5.56 -8.18 -2.33
C MET A 9 -4.05 -8.44 -2.50
N GLY A 10 -3.49 -8.02 -3.64
CA GLY A 10 -2.05 -8.09 -3.90
C GLY A 10 -1.23 -7.24 -2.92
N ALA A 11 -1.61 -5.98 -2.71
CA ALA A 11 -0.91 -5.11 -1.76
C ALA A 11 -0.96 -5.60 -0.31
N ARG A 12 -2.07 -6.22 0.09
CA ARG A 12 -2.18 -6.85 1.40
C ARG A 12 -1.21 -8.02 1.55
N PHE A 13 -1.04 -8.83 0.51
CA PHE A 13 -0.02 -9.89 0.49
C PHE A 13 1.41 -9.31 0.59
N PHE A 14 1.72 -8.24 -0.15
CA PHE A 14 3.00 -7.54 -0.04
C PHE A 14 3.24 -6.93 1.36
N LEU A 15 2.20 -6.40 1.99
CA LEU A 15 2.29 -5.88 3.36
C LEU A 15 2.68 -7.00 4.33
N TRP A 16 2.08 -8.19 4.21
CA TRP A 16 2.48 -9.36 5.02
C TRP A 16 3.92 -9.80 4.78
N LEU A 17 4.40 -9.78 3.53
CA LEU A 17 5.81 -10.04 3.21
C LEU A 17 6.75 -9.05 3.90
N ILE A 18 6.41 -7.76 3.88
CA ILE A 18 7.21 -6.71 4.54
C ILE A 18 7.17 -6.88 6.06
N VAL A 19 6.02 -7.21 6.64
CA VAL A 19 5.90 -7.50 8.08
C VAL A 19 6.79 -8.69 8.45
N LEU A 20 6.77 -9.77 7.66
CA LEU A 20 7.62 -10.94 7.89
C LEU A 20 9.11 -10.61 7.77
N PHE A 21 9.50 -9.83 6.76
CA PHE A 21 10.88 -9.38 6.59
C PHE A 21 11.34 -8.48 7.75
N GLN A 22 10.48 -7.57 8.22
CA GLN A 22 10.77 -6.72 9.37
C GLN A 22 10.90 -7.55 10.65
N PHE A 23 10.06 -8.56 10.83
CA PHE A 23 10.13 -9.49 11.94
C PHE A 23 11.45 -10.29 11.94
N LEU A 24 11.82 -10.85 10.78
CA LEU A 24 13.13 -11.54 10.62
C LEU A 24 14.29 -10.57 10.89
N SER A 25 14.26 -9.38 10.29
CA SER A 25 15.30 -8.36 10.48
C SER A 25 15.44 -7.96 11.96
N HIS A 26 14.32 -7.83 12.66
CA HIS A 26 14.29 -7.56 14.10
C HIS A 26 14.86 -8.71 14.91
N LEU A 27 14.59 -9.97 14.52
CA LEU A 27 15.15 -11.15 15.17
C LEU A 27 16.68 -11.24 15.03
N PHE A 28 17.22 -10.89 13.86
CA PHE A 28 18.68 -10.94 13.61
C PHE A 28 19.42 -9.68 14.09
N THR A 29 18.82 -8.48 14.02
CA THR A 29 19.49 -7.20 14.29
C THR A 29 19.11 -6.59 15.66
N GLY A 30 18.06 -7.10 16.31
CA GLY A 30 17.53 -6.57 17.59
C GLY A 30 16.85 -5.19 17.47
N LYS A 31 16.81 -4.59 16.27
CA LYS A 31 16.23 -3.27 16.00
C LYS A 31 15.35 -3.34 14.74
N PRO A 32 14.17 -2.68 14.72
CA PRO A 32 13.37 -2.60 13.51
C PRO A 32 14.14 -1.86 12.40
N SER A 33 14.11 -2.42 11.19
CA SER A 33 14.78 -1.78 10.04
C SER A 33 14.07 -0.47 9.68
N GLN A 34 14.74 0.68 9.77
CA GLN A 34 14.14 1.98 9.40
C GLN A 34 13.61 2.00 7.95
N ALA A 35 14.29 1.29 7.04
CA ALA A 35 13.82 1.12 5.67
C ALA A 35 12.44 0.42 5.65
N GLY A 36 12.30 -0.74 6.29
CA GLY A 36 11.05 -1.49 6.34
C GLY A 36 9.87 -0.67 6.90
N THR A 37 10.11 0.14 7.93
CA THR A 37 9.09 1.02 8.50
C THR A 37 8.62 2.07 7.50
N ARG A 38 9.55 2.70 6.76
CA ARG A 38 9.23 3.72 5.75
C ARG A 38 8.45 3.14 4.57
N TRP A 39 8.84 1.95 4.09
CA TRP A 39 8.13 1.23 3.04
C TRP A 39 6.72 0.79 3.49
N GLY A 40 6.61 0.25 4.72
CA GLY A 40 5.34 -0.15 5.31
C GLY A 40 4.35 1.02 5.48
N ALA A 41 4.84 2.19 5.91
CA ALA A 41 4.02 3.39 6.01
C ALA A 41 3.47 3.83 4.65
N GLY A 42 4.30 3.82 3.59
CA GLY A 42 3.87 4.16 2.24
C GLY A 42 2.78 3.23 1.69
N ILE A 43 2.95 1.91 1.88
CA ILE A 43 1.96 0.92 1.45
C ILE A 43 0.66 1.04 2.25
N SER A 44 0.75 1.29 3.56
CA SER A 44 -0.43 1.46 4.41
C SER A 44 -1.25 2.68 4.01
N ALA A 45 -0.59 3.80 3.71
CA ALA A 45 -1.25 5.01 3.20
C ALA A 45 -1.93 4.77 1.84
N TRP A 46 -1.28 4.02 0.95
CA TRP A 46 -1.87 3.65 -0.34
C TRP A 46 -3.09 2.74 -0.18
N ILE A 47 -3.03 1.72 0.69
CA ILE A 47 -4.16 0.83 1.00
C ILE A 47 -5.35 1.63 1.52
N TYR A 48 -5.12 2.60 2.41
CA TYR A 48 -6.16 3.48 2.93
C TYR A 48 -6.84 4.29 1.82
N ALA A 49 -6.06 4.88 0.90
CA ALA A 49 -6.61 5.62 -0.23
C ALA A 49 -7.46 4.73 -1.16
N VAL A 50 -7.03 3.48 -1.40
CA VAL A 50 -7.81 2.51 -2.18
C VAL A 50 -9.13 2.17 -1.49
N MET A 51 -9.12 1.94 -0.18
CA MET A 51 -10.36 1.69 0.59
C MET A 51 -11.33 2.87 0.52
N LEU A 52 -10.82 4.11 0.63
CA LEU A 52 -11.65 5.32 0.56
C LEU A 52 -12.34 5.43 -0.80
N PHE A 53 -11.63 5.11 -1.88
CA PHE A 53 -12.19 5.11 -3.24
C PHE A 53 -13.23 4.00 -3.43
N MET A 54 -12.94 2.79 -2.96
CA MET A 54 -13.84 1.64 -3.07
C MET A 54 -15.13 1.79 -2.25
N THR A 55 -15.08 2.55 -1.16
CA THR A 55 -16.23 2.84 -0.30
C THR A 55 -16.95 4.13 -0.69
N TYR A 56 -16.62 4.73 -1.85
CA TYR A 56 -17.18 5.99 -2.34
C TYR A 56 -17.02 7.18 -1.39
N ASN A 57 -16.11 7.09 -0.42
CA ASN A 57 -15.77 8.21 0.46
C ASN A 57 -14.85 9.24 -0.22
N THR A 58 -14.27 8.89 -1.38
CA THR A 58 -13.53 9.82 -2.23
C THR A 58 -13.70 9.47 -3.71
N GLU A 59 -13.74 10.50 -4.54
CA GLU A 59 -13.70 10.38 -6.01
C GLU A 59 -12.27 10.40 -6.56
N ARG A 60 -11.28 10.64 -5.68
CA ARG A 60 -9.87 10.71 -6.08
C ARG A 60 -9.34 9.32 -6.41
N MET A 61 -9.00 9.09 -7.68
CA MET A 61 -8.40 7.82 -8.10
C MET A 61 -7.05 7.59 -7.40
N PRO A 62 -6.80 6.41 -6.81
CA PRO A 62 -5.51 6.11 -6.23
C PRO A 62 -4.46 5.81 -7.31
N PHE A 63 -3.18 5.97 -6.96
CA PHE A 63 -2.05 5.60 -7.83
C PHE A 63 -2.14 4.12 -8.26
N PRO A 64 -1.75 3.74 -9.50
CA PRO A 64 -1.16 4.57 -10.56
C PRO A 64 -2.16 5.32 -11.44
N PHE A 65 -3.46 5.07 -11.29
CA PHE A 65 -4.48 5.61 -12.20
C PHE A 65 -4.69 7.12 -12.07
N SER A 66 -4.32 7.71 -10.93
CA SER A 66 -4.30 9.17 -10.74
C SER A 66 -3.46 9.91 -11.79
N GLN A 67 -2.39 9.29 -12.31
CA GLN A 67 -1.53 9.91 -13.32
C GLN A 67 -2.16 9.88 -14.71
N ILE A 68 -2.90 8.81 -15.02
CA ILE A 68 -3.61 8.64 -16.29
C ILE A 68 -4.76 9.65 -16.42
N SER A 69 -5.47 9.95 -15.32
CA SER A 69 -6.50 10.99 -15.31
C SER A 69 -5.92 12.40 -15.43
N ALA A 70 -4.74 12.64 -14.86
CA ALA A 70 -4.10 13.95 -14.89
C ALA A 70 -3.54 14.32 -16.27
N SER A 71 -3.15 13.34 -17.09
CA SER A 71 -2.64 13.59 -18.45
C SER A 71 -3.73 13.76 -19.52
N ARG A 72 -5.02 13.72 -19.13
CA ARG A 72 -6.16 13.79 -20.05
C ARG A 72 -6.92 15.14 -19.97
N ASN A 73 -6.46 16.07 -19.12
CA ASN A 73 -6.92 17.46 -19.06
C ASN A 73 -5.83 18.40 -19.58
#